data_AF-W6S0K5-F1
#
_entry.id   AF-W6S0K5-F1
#
_cell.length_a   1.000
_cell.length_b   1.000
_cell.length_c   1.000
_cell.angle_alpha   90.00
_cell.angle_beta   90.00
_cell.angle_gamma   90.00
#
_symmetry.space_group_name_H-M   'P 1'
#
loop_
_entity.id
_entity.type
_entity.pdbx_description
1 polymer ?
#
loop_
_entity_poly.entity_id
_entity_poly.type
_entity_poly.pdbx_seq_one_letter_code
_entity_poly.pdbx_strand_id
1 'polypeptide(L)'
;MSKIKLLLDVVSDLRALADSVQAVADALGSNEPKEDKKSEQPKHEKQPEEKQITLEEVRAVLAEKSHDGFIAQVRGLLEKYGASKLSQIDPSKYAAILADAEELK
;
A
#
# COMPACT_ATOMS: atom_id res chain seq x y z
N MET A 1 34.40 -10.46 -31.31
CA MET A 1 33.54 -10.51 -30.10
C MET A 1 32.24 -11.21 -30.48
N SER A 2 31.98 -12.41 -29.95
CA SER A 2 30.73 -13.14 -30.27
C SER A 2 29.53 -12.47 -29.59
N LYS A 3 28.36 -12.49 -30.24
CA LYS A 3 27.09 -11.97 -29.69
C LYS A 3 26.79 -12.52 -28.29
N ILE A 4 27.16 -13.78 -28.05
CA ILE A 4 27.04 -14.48 -26.76
C ILE A 4 27.86 -13.79 -25.66
N LYS A 5 29.07 -13.31 -25.97
CA LYS A 5 29.93 -12.60 -25.02
C LYS A 5 29.28 -11.27 -24.60
N LEU A 6 28.71 -10.54 -25.55
CA LEU A 6 28.02 -9.28 -25.29
C LEU A 6 26.77 -9.47 -24.41
N LEU A 7 26.03 -10.57 -24.61
CA LEU A 7 24.93 -10.93 -23.72
C LEU A 7 25.39 -11.26 -22.30
N LEU A 8 26.52 -11.95 -22.14
CA LEU A 8 27.10 -12.24 -20.83
C LEU A 8 27.58 -10.98 -20.12
N ASP A 9 28.20 -10.06 -20.86
CA ASP A 9 28.65 -8.77 -20.32
C ASP A 9 27.44 -7.96 -19.83
N VAL A 10 26.36 -7.88 -20.61
CA VAL A 10 25.10 -7.22 -20.20
C VAL A 10 24.49 -7.86 -18.95
N VAL A 11 24.50 -9.19 -18.85
CA VAL A 11 24.00 -9.89 -17.65
C VAL A 11 24.86 -9.56 -16.43
N SER A 12 26.19 -9.44 -16.61
CA SER A 12 27.10 -9.04 -15.53
C SER A 12 26.82 -7.61 -15.07
N ASP A 13 26.65 -6.68 -16.02
CA ASP A 13 26.37 -5.27 -15.73
C ASP A 13 25.03 -5.10 -15.01
N LEU A 14 24.00 -5.86 -15.40
CA LEU A 14 22.69 -5.85 -14.73
C LEU A 14 22.78 -6.36 -13.29
N ARG A 15 23.62 -7.36 -13.00
CA ARG A 15 23.85 -7.81 -11.63
C ARG A 15 24.56 -6.75 -10.79
N ALA A 16 25.62 -6.15 -11.34
CA ALA A 16 26.34 -5.08 -10.65
C ALA A 16 25.44 -3.86 -10.38
N LEU A 17 24.54 -3.54 -11.32
CA LEU A 17 23.54 -2.50 -11.13
C LEU A 17 22.53 -2.87 -10.04
N ALA A 18 22.06 -4.13 -10.01
CA ALA A 18 21.17 -4.61 -8.96
C ALA A 18 21.84 -4.50 -7.57
N ASP A 19 23.11 -4.88 -7.45
CA ASP A 19 23.89 -4.74 -6.21
C ASP A 19 24.00 -3.26 -5.78
N SER A 20 24.20 -2.36 -6.75
CA SER A 20 24.28 -0.91 -6.49
C SER A 20 22.94 -0.33 -6.01
N VAL A 21 21.82 -0.78 -6.60
CA VAL A 21 20.47 -0.36 -6.19
C VAL A 21 20.13 -0.91 -4.80
N GLN A 22 20.50 -2.16 -4.52
CA GLN A 22 20.34 -2.76 -3.19
C GLN A 22 21.12 -1.97 -2.14
N ALA A 23 22.38 -1.61 -2.43
CA ALA A 23 23.19 -0.81 -1.50
C ALA A 23 22.56 0.56 -1.19
N VAL A 24 21.91 1.20 -2.17
CA VAL A 24 21.18 2.46 -1.95
C VAL A 24 19.91 2.23 -1.15
N ALA A 25 19.16 1.15 -1.42
CA ALA A 25 17.97 0.79 -0.66
C ALA A 25 18.32 0.49 0.81
N ASP A 26 19.38 -0.27 1.04
CA ASP A 26 19.91 -0.56 2.37
C ASP A 26 20.36 0.73 3.06
N ALA A 27 21.03 1.66 2.37
CA ALA A 27 21.44 2.94 2.95
C ALA A 27 20.25 3.84 3.35
N LEU A 28 19.14 3.78 2.60
CA LEU A 28 17.91 4.52 2.92
C LEU A 28 17.09 3.85 4.02
N GLY A 29 17.10 2.51 4.10
CA GLY A 29 16.43 1.72 5.13
C GLY A 29 17.22 1.63 6.45
N SER A 30 18.55 1.77 6.42
CA SER A 30 19.44 1.59 7.58
C SER A 30 19.56 2.84 8.48
N ASN A 31 18.53 3.69 8.56
CA ASN A 31 18.43 4.64 9.68
C ASN A 31 18.07 3.94 11.01
N GLU A 32 17.90 2.61 11.00
CA GLU A 32 17.83 1.79 12.20
C GLU A 32 19.07 0.88 12.29
N PRO A 33 19.68 0.76 13.49
CA PRO A 33 20.93 0.05 13.65
C PRO A 33 20.75 -1.45 13.39
N LYS A 34 21.67 -1.98 12.59
CA LYS A 34 21.83 -3.39 12.20
C LYS A 34 21.76 -4.31 13.42
N GLU A 35 20.90 -5.32 13.36
CA GLU A 35 21.05 -6.54 14.14
C GLU A 35 21.04 -7.76 13.22
N ASP A 36 22.23 -8.33 13.04
CA ASP A 36 22.42 -9.67 12.51
C ASP A 36 21.63 -10.69 13.36
N LYS A 37 20.68 -11.39 12.74
CA LYS A 37 20.32 -12.78 13.11
C LYS A 37 19.50 -13.44 12.01
N LYS A 38 20.22 -14.26 11.23
CA LYS A 38 19.86 -15.60 10.77
C LYS A 38 18.56 -16.16 11.40
N SER A 39 17.54 -16.35 10.56
CA SER A 39 16.67 -17.53 10.45
C SER A 39 15.32 -17.18 9.83
N GLU A 40 14.82 -18.11 9.01
CA GLU A 40 13.48 -18.21 8.44
C GLU A 40 12.90 -17.03 7.60
N GLN A 41 12.71 -17.33 6.30
CA GLN A 41 11.62 -16.87 5.42
C GLN A 41 11.27 -15.37 5.42
N PRO A 42 11.47 -14.64 4.30
CA PRO A 42 10.98 -13.28 4.21
C PRO A 42 9.45 -13.30 4.07
N LYS A 43 8.82 -13.23 5.23
CA LYS A 43 7.62 -12.47 5.54
C LYS A 43 7.42 -11.35 4.52
N HIS A 44 6.25 -11.43 3.91
CA HIS A 44 5.43 -10.31 3.47
C HIS A 44 5.68 -9.07 4.36
N GLU A 45 6.56 -8.16 3.94
CA GLU A 45 6.63 -6.81 4.49
C GLU A 45 5.63 -5.93 3.73
N LYS A 46 4.35 -6.22 3.99
CA LYS A 46 3.37 -5.14 4.08
C LYS A 46 3.74 -4.38 5.33
N GLN A 47 4.17 -3.14 5.13
CA GLN A 47 4.24 -2.10 6.14
C GLN A 47 3.04 -2.23 7.10
N PRO A 48 3.23 -2.14 8.43
CA PRO A 48 2.21 -2.54 9.39
C PRO A 48 0.87 -1.84 9.11
N GLU A 49 -0.10 -2.65 8.68
CA GLU A 49 -1.50 -2.42 8.93
C GLU A 49 -1.66 -2.20 10.43
N GLU A 50 -1.61 -0.92 10.83
CA GLU A 50 -2.24 -0.53 12.07
C GLU A 50 -3.67 -1.02 11.97
N LYS A 51 -4.01 -1.90 12.92
CA LYS A 51 -5.30 -2.58 13.10
C LYS A 51 -6.42 -1.55 13.31
N GLN A 52 -6.77 -0.86 12.26
CA GLN A 52 -7.86 0.08 12.16
C GLN A 52 -8.51 -0.29 10.83
N ILE A 53 -9.75 -0.80 10.90
CA ILE A 53 -10.68 -1.12 9.79
C ILE A 53 -10.06 -0.88 8.41
N THR A 54 -9.78 -1.97 7.68
CA THR A 54 -9.02 -1.89 6.43
C THR A 54 -9.70 -0.92 5.47
N LEU A 55 -8.94 0.09 5.05
CA LEU A 55 -9.38 1.08 4.06
C LEU A 55 -9.99 0.44 2.80
N GLU A 56 -9.59 -0.80 2.50
CA GLU A 56 -10.13 -1.62 1.42
C GLU A 56 -11.59 -2.01 1.63
N GLU A 57 -12.00 -2.46 2.81
CA GLU A 57 -13.39 -2.86 3.06
C GLU A 57 -14.33 -1.66 2.94
N VAL A 58 -13.97 -0.52 3.53
CA VAL A 58 -14.80 0.70 3.42
C VAL A 58 -14.83 1.21 1.99
N ARG A 59 -13.72 1.14 1.24
CA ARG A 59 -13.73 1.46 -0.19
C ARG A 59 -14.61 0.51 -0.98
N ALA A 60 -14.58 -0.78 -0.69
CA ALA A 60 -15.39 -1.77 -1.39
C ALA A 60 -16.88 -1.50 -1.18
N VAL A 61 -17.31 -1.32 0.07
CA VAL A 61 -18.72 -1.04 0.41
C VAL A 61 -19.17 0.31 -0.15
N LEU A 62 -18.37 1.37 -0.01
CA LEU A 62 -18.72 2.66 -0.61
C LEU A 62 -18.72 2.63 -2.13
N ALA A 63 -17.84 1.84 -2.76
CA ALA A 63 -17.82 1.68 -4.21
C ALA A 63 -19.05 0.91 -4.71
N GLU A 64 -19.48 -0.12 -3.98
CA GLU A 64 -20.71 -0.86 -4.25
C GLU A 64 -21.94 0.05 -4.12
N LYS A 65 -22.07 0.80 -3.03
CA LYS A 65 -23.14 1.81 -2.85
C LYS A 65 -23.09 2.93 -3.89
N SER A 66 -21.88 3.33 -4.30
CA SER A 66 -21.69 4.27 -5.39
C SER A 66 -22.15 3.67 -6.73
N HIS A 67 -21.97 2.38 -6.94
CA HIS A 67 -22.46 1.69 -8.13
C HIS A 67 -23.99 1.57 -8.15
N ASP A 68 -24.62 1.41 -6.98
CA ASP A 68 -26.07 1.44 -6.78
C ASP A 68 -26.71 2.84 -7.00
N GLY A 69 -25.90 3.86 -7.29
CA GLY A 69 -26.37 5.22 -7.57
C GLY A 69 -26.40 6.14 -6.35
N PHE A 70 -25.99 5.68 -5.17
CA PHE A 70 -25.93 6.46 -3.93
C PHE A 70 -24.65 7.30 -3.80
N ILE A 71 -23.95 7.59 -4.90
CA ILE A 71 -22.68 8.36 -4.95
C ILE A 71 -22.83 9.71 -4.23
N ALA A 72 -23.96 10.39 -4.39
CA ALA A 72 -24.21 11.69 -3.78
C ALA A 72 -24.30 11.59 -2.25
N GLN A 73 -24.91 10.51 -1.74
CA GLN A 73 -25.05 10.28 -0.30
C GLN A 73 -23.73 9.81 0.31
N VAL A 74 -23.00 8.92 -0.37
CA VAL A 74 -21.64 8.53 0.00
C VAL A 74 -20.71 9.75 0.07
N ARG A 75 -20.77 10.64 -0.93
CA ARG A 75 -19.96 11.85 -0.97
C ARG A 75 -20.35 12.86 0.11
N GLY A 76 -21.65 13.06 0.34
CA GLY A 76 -22.15 13.90 1.44
C GLY A 76 -21.79 13.35 2.82
N LEU A 77 -21.72 12.03 2.96
CA LEU A 77 -21.27 11.35 4.17
C LEU A 77 -19.79 11.63 4.42
N LEU A 78 -18.94 11.39 3.42
CA LEU A 78 -17.52 11.69 3.47
C LEU A 78 -17.29 13.18 3.84
N GLU A 79 -18.02 14.10 3.21
CA GLU A 79 -17.97 15.54 3.49
C GLU A 79 -18.45 15.90 4.90
N LYS A 80 -19.48 15.23 5.44
CA LYS A 80 -19.90 15.37 6.85
C LYS A 80 -18.78 15.00 7.83
N TYR A 81 -17.98 14.00 7.47
CA TYR A 81 -16.80 13.59 8.24
C TYR A 81 -15.56 14.47 7.98
N GLY A 82 -15.68 15.48 7.11
CA GLY A 82 -14.69 16.51 6.89
C GLY A 82 -13.73 16.25 5.73
N ALA A 83 -13.98 15.23 4.90
CA ALA A 83 -13.08 14.93 3.78
C ALA A 83 -13.79 14.40 2.54
N SER A 84 -13.30 14.74 1.36
CA SER A 84 -13.93 14.27 0.10
C SER A 84 -13.56 12.83 -0.27
N LYS A 85 -12.63 12.19 0.47
CA LYS A 85 -12.10 10.85 0.17
C LYS A 85 -11.85 10.09 1.47
N LEU A 86 -12.12 8.78 1.48
CA LEU A 86 -11.76 7.88 2.58
C LEU A 86 -10.30 8.01 3.01
N SER A 87 -9.39 8.22 2.04
CA SER A 87 -7.95 8.37 2.30
C SER A 87 -7.57 9.64 3.08
N GLN A 88 -8.51 10.57 3.28
CA GLN A 88 -8.30 11.79 4.08
C GLN A 88 -9.06 11.76 5.41
N ILE A 89 -9.80 10.68 5.68
CA ILE A 89 -10.56 10.52 6.90
C ILE A 89 -9.76 9.62 7.83
N ASP A 90 -9.74 9.98 9.12
CA ASP A 90 -9.05 9.17 10.12
C ASP A 90 -9.67 7.78 10.21
N PRO A 91 -8.85 6.71 10.37
CA PRO A 91 -9.38 5.35 10.39
C PRO A 91 -10.31 5.06 11.58
N SER A 92 -10.23 5.89 12.63
CA SER A 92 -11.19 5.88 13.74
C SER A 92 -12.62 6.25 13.32
N LYS A 93 -12.80 6.96 12.18
CA LYS A 93 -14.11 7.34 11.65
C LYS A 93 -14.62 6.41 10.56
N TYR A 94 -13.80 5.46 10.10
CA TYR A 94 -14.22 4.45 9.12
C TYR A 94 -15.36 3.59 9.62
N ALA A 95 -15.39 3.23 10.91
CA ALA A 95 -16.50 2.48 11.50
C ALA A 95 -17.86 3.19 11.32
N ALA A 96 -17.88 4.50 11.55
CA ALA A 96 -19.08 5.31 11.44
C ALA A 96 -19.52 5.47 9.98
N ILE A 97 -18.56 5.66 9.07
CA ILE A 97 -18.82 5.73 7.63
C ILE A 97 -19.38 4.42 7.09
N LEU A 98 -18.83 3.29 7.54
CA LEU A 98 -19.30 1.96 7.14
C LEU A 98 -20.74 1.73 7.61
N ALA A 99 -21.04 2.05 8.87
CA ALA A 99 -22.39 1.94 9.43
C ALA A 99 -23.40 2.83 8.69
N ASP A 100 -23.06 4.10 8.47
CA ASP A 100 -23.93 5.03 7.73
C ASP A 100 -24.09 4.59 6.25
N ALA A 101 -23.04 4.03 5.63
CA ALA A 101 -23.12 3.51 4.27
C ALA A 101 -23.94 2.22 4.15
N GLU A 102 -23.93 1.36 5.17
CA GLU A 102 -24.80 0.18 5.24
C GLU A 102 -26.28 0.55 5.44
N GLU A 103 -26.57 1.67 6.11
CA GLU A 103 -27.93 2.23 6.21
C GLU A 103 -28.46 2.80 4.90
N LEU A 104 -27.58 3.20 3.96
CA LEU A 104 -27.97 3.58 2.60
C LEU A 104 -28.37 2.32 1.80
N LYS A 105 -29.58 1.81 2.04
CA LYS A 105 -30.24 0.75 1.25
C LYS A 105 -31.27 1.33 0.29
#